data_AF-A0A9N9IB47-F1
#
_entry.id   AF-A0A9N9IB47-F1
#
_cell.length_a   1.000
_cell.length_b   1.000
_cell.length_c   1.000
_cell.angle_alpha   90.00
_cell.angle_beta   90.00
_cell.angle_gamma   90.00
#
_symmetry.space_group_name_H-M   'P 1'
#
loop_
_entity.id
_entity.type
_entity.pdbx_description
1 polymer ?
#
loop_
_entity_poly.entity_id
_entity_poly.type
_entity_poly.pdbx_seq_one_letter_code
_entity_poly.pdbx_strand_id
1 'polypeptide(L)'
;VITNERDVTSTTPNKPKFQPSNTNFTLLYEKLCDAIILADCKTQEAIACYCLFGKALIQRRNEIASEKQVDPESNTVSRILNKEVKLQLPADTSDSLLRNRIEKAKKLYKLFDAIGMDKIYRIHSFSADSISKLTKKEIQYIIDNVSFDYSIGVSLSPAELRDDEKNSVLTRITQLCEPSSRSDRQNSCEEENKNSGIEISTVTAPSIPLIHTPNSEIE
;
A
#
# COMPACT_ATOMS: atom_id res chain seq x y z
N VAL A 1 -67.73 1.38 69.84
CA VAL A 1 -67.66 2.83 69.56
C VAL A 1 -66.33 3.28 70.16
N ILE A 2 -65.23 3.51 69.44
CA ILE A 2 -64.97 4.24 68.19
C ILE A 2 -63.78 3.57 67.45
N THR A 3 -63.80 3.65 66.11
CA THR A 3 -62.83 3.19 65.11
C THR A 3 -61.59 4.11 64.95
N ASN A 4 -60.50 3.58 64.40
CA ASN A 4 -59.72 4.09 63.24
C ASN A 4 -58.39 3.31 63.15
N GLU A 5 -58.16 2.42 62.17
CA GLU A 5 -57.87 2.61 60.73
C GLU A 5 -56.43 3.10 60.41
N ARG A 6 -55.67 2.20 59.75
CA ARG A 6 -54.52 2.37 58.84
C ARG A 6 -53.16 2.70 59.49
N ASP A 7 -52.06 2.04 59.12
CA ASP A 7 -51.57 1.97 57.75
C ASP A 7 -50.80 0.68 57.40
N VAL A 8 -50.96 0.33 56.12
CA VAL A 8 -50.27 -0.73 55.38
C VAL A 8 -48.87 -0.23 55.03
N THR A 9 -47.83 -1.04 55.20
CA THR A 9 -46.83 -1.21 54.12
C THR A 9 -46.03 -2.49 54.28
N SER A 10 -46.01 -3.21 53.18
CA SER A 10 -45.30 -4.45 52.91
C SER A 10 -43.81 -4.23 52.65
N THR A 11 -43.04 -5.24 53.02
CA THR A 11 -41.97 -5.87 52.23
C THR A 11 -41.17 -5.02 51.25
N THR A 12 -39.89 -4.78 51.54
CA THR A 12 -38.76 -5.36 50.76
C THR A 12 -37.39 -4.95 51.33
N PRO A 13 -36.37 -5.84 51.28
CA PRO A 13 -35.00 -5.51 51.61
C PRO A 13 -34.37 -4.66 50.49
N ASN A 14 -33.90 -3.46 50.82
CA ASN A 14 -33.20 -2.60 49.88
C ASN A 14 -31.80 -3.15 49.54
N LYS A 15 -31.72 -3.91 48.45
CA LYS A 15 -30.52 -4.06 47.60
C LYS A 15 -31.05 -4.33 46.18
N PRO A 16 -30.76 -3.49 45.17
CA PRO A 16 -29.40 -3.32 44.64
C PRO A 16 -29.14 -1.84 44.25
N LYS A 17 -27.96 -1.34 43.85
CA LYS A 17 -27.02 -1.82 42.84
C LYS A 17 -25.71 -1.05 43.07
N PHE A 18 -24.64 -1.74 43.45
CA PHE A 18 -23.31 -1.24 43.11
C PHE A 18 -23.12 -1.60 41.64
N GLN A 19 -23.40 -0.65 40.75
CA GLN A 19 -22.91 -0.70 39.37
C GLN A 19 -21.72 0.25 39.33
N PRO A 20 -20.48 -0.25 39.45
CA PRO A 20 -19.35 0.62 39.22
C PRO A 20 -19.42 1.05 37.75
N SER A 21 -19.43 2.35 37.54
CA SER A 21 -19.45 3.05 36.25
C SER A 21 -18.17 2.82 35.43
N ASN A 22 -17.73 1.56 35.32
CA ASN A 22 -16.58 1.12 34.54
C ASN A 22 -16.87 1.07 33.04
N THR A 23 -18.13 1.28 32.62
CA THR A 23 -18.51 1.37 31.21
C THR A 23 -17.69 2.40 30.44
N ASN A 24 -17.29 3.51 31.09
CA ASN A 24 -16.48 4.53 30.44
C ASN A 24 -15.02 4.07 30.25
N PHE A 25 -14.40 3.48 31.29
CA PHE A 25 -13.02 3.01 31.20
C PHE A 25 -12.86 1.86 30.19
N THR A 26 -13.70 0.83 30.25
CA THR A 26 -13.65 -0.30 29.31
C THR A 26 -13.89 0.16 27.86
N LEU A 27 -14.89 1.03 27.63
CA LEU A 27 -15.16 1.58 26.31
C LEU A 27 -13.99 2.41 25.77
N LEU A 28 -13.35 3.22 26.61
CA LEU A 28 -12.18 4.02 26.22
C LEU A 28 -10.98 3.12 25.90
N TYR A 29 -10.75 2.05 26.68
CA TYR A 29 -9.70 1.08 26.41
C TYR A 29 -9.91 0.36 25.09
N GLU A 30 -11.13 -0.11 24.81
CA GLU A 30 -11.45 -0.73 23.52
C GLU A 30 -11.24 0.21 22.34
N LYS A 31 -11.66 1.48 22.46
CA LYS A 31 -11.40 2.50 21.44
C LYS A 31 -9.90 2.73 21.21
N LEU A 32 -9.09 2.67 22.28
CA LEU A 32 -7.64 2.78 22.17
C LEU A 32 -7.06 1.56 21.42
N CYS A 33 -7.47 0.34 21.76
CA CYS A 33 -7.05 -0.87 21.06
C CYS A 33 -7.40 -0.81 19.57
N ASP A 34 -8.62 -0.40 19.22
CA ASP A 34 -9.04 -0.23 17.83
C ASP A 34 -8.20 0.79 17.09
N ALA A 35 -7.93 1.94 17.71
CA ALA A 35 -7.12 2.98 17.10
C ALA A 35 -5.68 2.51 16.84
N ILE A 36 -5.11 1.72 17.76
CA ILE A 36 -3.77 1.12 17.60
C ILE A 36 -3.78 0.11 16.44
N ILE A 37 -4.72 -0.83 16.44
CA ILE A 37 -4.87 -1.84 15.38
C ILE A 37 -5.03 -1.17 14.01
N LEU A 38 -5.90 -0.15 13.93
CA LEU A 38 -6.13 0.58 12.68
C LEU A 38 -4.86 1.31 12.21
N ALA A 39 -4.12 1.93 13.14
CA ALA A 39 -2.85 2.60 12.81
C ALA A 39 -1.79 1.61 12.31
N ASP A 40 -1.70 0.44 12.92
CA ASP A 40 -0.81 -0.65 12.49
C ASP A 40 -1.19 -1.11 11.08
N CYS A 41 -2.47 -1.40 10.84
CA CYS A 41 -2.96 -1.84 9.54
C CYS A 41 -2.68 -0.79 8.45
N LYS A 42 -2.90 0.50 8.73
CA LYS A 42 -2.57 1.57 7.77
C LYS A 42 -1.07 1.69 7.51
N THR A 43 -0.25 1.47 8.53
CA THR A 43 1.21 1.43 8.39
C THR A 43 1.66 0.26 7.52
N GLN A 44 1.13 -0.93 7.78
CA GLN A 44 1.41 -2.16 7.04
C GLN A 44 0.94 -2.05 5.57
N GLU A 45 -0.26 -1.52 5.34
CA GLU A 45 -0.81 -1.24 4.01
C GLU A 45 0.10 -0.30 3.22
N ALA A 46 0.58 0.78 3.85
CA ALA A 46 1.50 1.70 3.21
C ALA A 46 2.83 1.02 2.84
N ILE A 47 3.40 0.21 3.73
CA ILE A 47 4.63 -0.55 3.47
C ILE A 47 4.42 -1.56 2.33
N ALA A 48 3.30 -2.28 2.33
CA ALA A 48 2.93 -3.22 1.27
C ALA A 48 2.80 -2.52 -0.09
N CYS A 49 2.13 -1.36 -0.15
CA CYS A 49 2.03 -0.55 -1.36
C CYS A 49 3.42 -0.15 -1.89
N TYR A 50 4.33 0.29 -1.02
CA TYR A 50 5.71 0.60 -1.42
C TYR A 50 6.45 -0.61 -1.97
N CYS A 51 6.27 -1.80 -1.37
CA CYS A 51 6.91 -3.02 -1.84
C CYS A 51 6.38 -3.45 -3.21
N LEU A 52 5.06 -3.43 -3.41
CA LEU A 52 4.43 -3.73 -4.70
C LEU A 52 4.90 -2.76 -5.78
N PHE A 53 4.97 -1.47 -5.46
CA PHE A 53 5.51 -0.47 -6.38
C PHE A 53 7.00 -0.69 -6.65
N GLY A 54 7.80 -1.04 -5.64
CA GLY A 54 9.22 -1.37 -5.78
C GLY A 54 9.46 -2.55 -6.71
N LYS A 55 8.65 -3.60 -6.60
CA LYS A 55 8.65 -4.75 -7.51
C LYS A 55 8.36 -4.32 -8.95
N ALA A 56 7.29 -3.56 -9.16
CA ALA A 56 6.90 -3.05 -10.48
C ALA A 56 7.99 -2.15 -11.09
N LEU A 57 8.65 -1.31 -10.29
CA LEU A 57 9.76 -0.46 -10.75
C LEU A 57 10.96 -1.28 -11.25
N ILE A 58 11.34 -2.34 -10.54
CA ILE A 58 12.47 -3.21 -10.93
C ILE A 58 12.11 -4.00 -12.18
N GLN A 59 10.89 -4.52 -12.26
CA GLN A 59 10.41 -5.20 -13.45
C GLN A 59 10.43 -4.26 -14.66
N ARG A 60 9.84 -3.06 -14.53
CA ARG A 60 9.81 -2.07 -15.62
C ARG A 60 11.19 -1.60 -16.05
N ARG A 61 12.13 -1.45 -15.09
CA ARG A 61 13.53 -1.17 -15.40
C ARG A 61 14.13 -2.23 -16.32
N ASN A 62 13.91 -3.51 -16.02
CA ASN A 62 14.46 -4.61 -16.81
C ASN A 62 13.84 -4.67 -18.21
N GLU A 63 12.54 -4.37 -18.32
CA GLU A 63 11.85 -4.25 -19.61
C GLU A 63 12.47 -3.12 -20.47
N ILE A 64 12.63 -1.93 -19.91
CA ILE A 64 13.26 -0.79 -20.62
C ILE A 64 14.69 -1.14 -21.06
N ALA A 65 15.46 -1.81 -20.20
CA ALA A 65 16.82 -2.23 -20.52
C ALA A 65 16.85 -3.19 -21.71
N SER A 66 15.92 -4.16 -21.74
CA SER A 66 15.74 -5.08 -22.84
C SER A 66 15.29 -4.38 -24.13
N GLU A 67 14.29 -3.49 -24.05
CA GLU A 67 13.78 -2.70 -25.19
C GLU A 67 14.87 -1.82 -25.82
N LYS A 68 15.73 -1.23 -24.99
CA LYS A 68 16.81 -0.34 -25.44
C LYS A 68 18.12 -1.08 -25.73
N GLN A 69 18.21 -2.37 -25.43
CA GLN A 69 19.43 -3.19 -25.53
C GLN A 69 20.63 -2.54 -24.82
N VAL A 70 20.39 -2.07 -23.59
CA VAL A 70 21.40 -1.45 -22.73
C VAL A 70 21.43 -2.12 -21.36
N ASP A 71 22.49 -1.86 -20.60
CA ASP A 71 22.60 -2.32 -19.21
C ASP A 71 21.46 -1.75 -18.33
N PRO A 72 20.80 -2.58 -17.48
CA PRO A 72 19.72 -2.14 -16.58
C PRO A 72 20.11 -1.04 -15.58
N GLU A 73 21.39 -0.91 -15.25
CA GLU A 73 21.90 0.12 -14.34
C GLU A 73 22.35 1.40 -15.09
N SER A 74 22.18 1.44 -16.41
CA SER A 74 22.45 2.64 -17.21
C SER A 74 21.59 3.84 -16.80
N ASN A 75 22.20 5.03 -16.84
CA ASN A 75 21.50 6.30 -16.62
C ASN A 75 20.33 6.50 -17.61
N THR A 76 20.43 5.97 -18.83
CA THR A 76 19.35 6.04 -19.82
C THR A 76 18.08 5.35 -19.34
N VAL A 77 18.22 4.13 -18.79
CA VAL A 77 17.09 3.36 -18.22
C VAL A 77 16.48 4.13 -17.05
N SER A 78 17.32 4.65 -16.15
CA SER A 78 16.87 5.45 -15.01
C SER A 78 16.11 6.71 -15.42
N ARG A 79 16.55 7.41 -16.48
CA ARG A 79 15.86 8.61 -16.99
C ARG A 79 14.50 8.27 -17.59
N ILE A 80 14.40 7.19 -18.36
CA ILE A 80 13.14 6.74 -18.97
C ILE A 80 12.16 6.34 -17.87
N LEU A 81 12.56 5.48 -16.94
CA LEU A 81 11.72 5.04 -15.83
C LEU A 81 11.24 6.22 -14.98
N ASN A 82 12.13 7.14 -14.61
CA ASN A 82 11.75 8.32 -13.84
C ASN A 82 10.74 9.20 -14.61
N LYS A 83 10.88 9.33 -15.94
CA LYS A 83 9.92 10.05 -16.76
C LYS A 83 8.56 9.36 -16.78
N GLU A 84 8.52 8.04 -16.96
CA GLU A 84 7.27 7.25 -16.94
C GLU A 84 6.53 7.41 -15.61
N VAL A 85 7.23 7.30 -14.48
CA VAL A 85 6.63 7.51 -13.16
C VAL A 85 6.17 8.96 -12.99
N LYS A 86 6.95 9.94 -13.47
CA LYS A 86 6.59 11.36 -13.38
C LYS A 86 5.31 11.69 -14.14
N LEU A 87 5.06 11.04 -15.27
CA LEU A 87 3.84 11.23 -16.06
C LEU A 87 2.56 10.79 -15.33
N GLN A 88 2.69 9.92 -14.33
CA GLN A 88 1.57 9.45 -13.50
C GLN A 88 1.29 10.34 -12.28
N LEU A 89 2.09 11.41 -12.10
CA LEU A 89 2.00 12.29 -10.94
C LEU A 89 1.49 13.68 -11.33
N PRO A 90 0.94 14.43 -10.36
CA PRO A 90 0.62 15.84 -10.55
C PRO A 90 1.83 16.63 -11.07
N ALA A 91 1.58 17.58 -11.99
CA ALA A 91 2.61 18.31 -12.72
C ALA A 91 3.57 19.10 -11.81
N ASP A 92 3.12 19.49 -10.62
CA ASP A 92 3.85 20.25 -9.60
C ASP A 92 4.77 19.38 -8.72
N THR A 93 4.74 18.05 -8.88
CA THR A 93 5.61 17.15 -8.10
C THR A 93 7.09 17.49 -8.38
N SER A 94 7.92 17.65 -7.36
CA SER A 94 9.36 17.88 -7.57
C SER A 94 10.11 16.60 -7.96
N ASP A 95 11.18 16.73 -8.74
CA ASP A 95 12.01 15.58 -9.14
C ASP A 95 12.72 14.93 -7.94
N SER A 96 13.07 15.72 -6.91
CA SER A 96 13.66 15.21 -5.68
C SER A 96 12.68 14.32 -4.91
N LEU A 97 11.42 14.74 -4.79
CA LEU A 97 10.37 13.96 -4.14
C LEU A 97 10.10 12.66 -4.89
N LEU A 98 10.04 12.70 -6.22
CA LEU A 98 9.90 11.53 -7.07
C LEU A 98 11.03 10.53 -6.83
N ARG A 99 12.29 10.97 -6.93
CA ARG A 99 13.47 10.11 -6.72
C ARG A 99 13.45 9.48 -5.33
N ASN A 100 13.11 10.26 -4.29
CA ASN A 100 13.00 9.74 -2.93
C ASN A 100 11.94 8.64 -2.81
N ARG A 101 10.77 8.79 -3.45
CA ARG A 101 9.71 7.76 -3.45
C ARG A 101 10.14 6.49 -4.18
N ILE A 102 10.81 6.63 -5.33
CA ILE A 102 11.32 5.50 -6.12
C ILE A 102 12.37 4.72 -5.32
N GLU A 103 13.35 5.41 -4.74
CA GLU A 103 14.42 4.76 -3.97
C GLU A 103 13.88 4.11 -2.69
N LYS A 104 12.94 4.77 -2.00
CA LYS A 104 12.21 4.21 -0.87
C LYS A 104 11.50 2.91 -1.24
N ALA A 105 10.75 2.90 -2.34
CA ALA A 105 10.02 1.73 -2.82
C ALA A 105 10.94 0.54 -3.11
N LYS A 106 12.01 0.76 -3.88
CA LYS A 106 13.01 -0.28 -4.19
C LYS A 106 13.67 -0.85 -2.94
N LYS A 107 13.99 0.02 -1.99
CA LYS A 107 14.65 -0.36 -0.73
C LYS A 107 13.75 -1.21 0.16
N LEU A 108 12.48 -0.81 0.32
CA LEU A 108 11.49 -1.60 1.05
C LEU A 108 11.26 -2.95 0.38
N TYR A 109 11.06 -2.95 -0.94
CA TYR A 109 10.91 -4.20 -1.70
C TYR A 109 12.09 -5.13 -1.50
N LYS A 110 13.34 -4.66 -1.64
CA LYS A 110 14.53 -5.50 -1.44
C LYS A 110 14.57 -6.15 -0.05
N LEU A 111 14.17 -5.43 1.00
CA LEU A 111 14.14 -5.96 2.36
C LEU A 111 13.07 -7.06 2.50
N PHE A 112 11.83 -6.77 2.13
CA PHE A 112 10.69 -7.69 2.33
C PHE A 112 10.64 -8.84 1.34
N ASP A 113 11.20 -8.67 0.14
CA ASP A 113 11.41 -9.78 -0.81
C ASP A 113 12.39 -10.81 -0.24
N ALA A 114 13.41 -10.36 0.52
CA ALA A 114 14.40 -11.22 1.13
C ALA A 114 13.94 -11.91 2.44
N ILE A 115 13.19 -11.21 3.29
CA ILE A 115 12.73 -11.76 4.59
C ILE A 115 11.32 -12.37 4.55
N GLY A 116 10.60 -12.17 3.45
CA GLY A 116 9.20 -12.57 3.30
C GLY A 116 8.24 -11.38 3.42
N MET A 117 7.33 -11.27 2.45
CA MET A 117 6.29 -10.24 2.43
C MET A 117 5.30 -10.38 3.59
N ASP A 118 5.12 -11.60 4.13
CA ASP A 118 4.32 -11.88 5.32
C ASP A 118 4.84 -11.15 6.56
N LYS A 119 6.15 -10.83 6.61
CA LYS A 119 6.75 -10.13 7.75
C LYS A 119 6.28 -8.69 7.88
N ILE A 120 5.69 -8.10 6.83
CA ILE A 120 5.10 -6.76 6.91
C ILE A 120 4.02 -6.71 8.00
N TYR A 121 3.21 -7.76 8.13
CA TYR A 121 2.13 -7.84 9.12
C TYR A 121 2.60 -7.95 10.57
N ARG A 122 3.92 -8.09 10.80
CA ARG A 122 4.53 -8.09 12.14
C ARG A 122 5.00 -6.70 12.57
N ILE A 123 4.81 -5.69 11.73
CA ILE A 123 5.27 -4.32 11.99
C ILE A 123 4.15 -3.54 12.68
N HIS A 124 4.44 -3.07 13.89
CA HIS A 124 3.54 -2.22 14.68
C HIS A 124 4.04 -0.78 14.74
N SER A 125 5.33 -0.56 15.03
CA SER A 125 5.82 0.78 15.38
C SER A 125 6.66 1.48 14.30
N PHE A 126 6.95 0.81 13.18
CA PHE A 126 7.89 1.33 12.17
C PHE A 126 7.16 1.69 10.88
N SER A 127 7.15 2.97 10.54
CA SER A 127 6.62 3.43 9.26
C SER A 127 7.56 3.09 8.10
N ALA A 128 7.04 3.15 6.87
CA ALA A 128 7.85 3.04 5.67
C ALA A 128 9.00 4.07 5.65
N ASP A 129 8.78 5.29 6.18
CA ASP A 129 9.83 6.32 6.28
C ASP A 129 10.93 5.92 7.26
N SER A 130 10.56 5.40 8.44
CA SER A 130 11.53 4.91 9.42
C SER A 130 12.37 3.77 8.87
N ILE A 131 11.74 2.78 8.22
CA ILE A 131 12.44 1.64 7.60
C ILE A 131 13.36 2.12 6.46
N SER A 132 12.91 3.12 5.69
CA SER A 132 13.72 3.66 4.57
C SER A 132 15.01 4.35 5.01
N LYS A 133 15.17 4.68 6.29
CA LYS A 133 16.40 5.29 6.82
C LYS A 133 17.50 4.26 7.12
N LEU A 134 17.16 2.97 7.23
CA LEU A 134 18.12 1.90 7.50
C LEU A 134 19.23 1.87 6.45
N THR A 135 20.48 1.81 6.85
CA THR A 135 21.62 1.67 5.94
C THR A 135 21.61 0.31 5.24
N LYS A 136 22.40 0.17 4.17
CA LYS A 136 22.57 -1.12 3.47
C LYS A 136 23.08 -2.21 4.42
N LYS A 137 23.95 -1.87 5.37
CA LYS A 137 24.50 -2.81 6.37
C LYS A 137 23.42 -3.26 7.36
N GLU A 138 22.60 -2.35 7.86
CA GLU A 138 21.49 -2.68 8.76
C GLU A 138 20.43 -3.54 8.07
N ILE A 139 20.10 -3.24 6.80
CA ILE A 139 19.21 -4.09 5.99
C ILE A 139 19.77 -5.49 5.86
N GLN A 140 21.06 -5.62 5.52
CA GLN A 140 21.69 -6.94 5.39
C GLN A 140 21.69 -7.70 6.72
N TYR A 141 22.03 -7.02 7.82
CA TYR A 141 21.95 -7.59 9.16
C TYR A 141 20.55 -8.13 9.48
N ILE A 142 19.49 -7.37 9.18
CA ILE A 142 18.11 -7.83 9.38
C ILE A 142 17.82 -9.07 8.53
N ILE A 143 18.21 -9.06 7.26
CA ILE A 143 18.02 -10.21 6.36
C ILE A 143 18.69 -11.46 6.94
N ASP A 144 19.94 -11.35 7.37
CA ASP A 144 20.73 -12.48 7.88
C ASP A 144 20.13 -13.06 9.18
N ASN A 145 19.50 -12.22 10.02
CA ASN A 145 18.96 -12.63 11.32
C ASN A 145 17.47 -13.01 11.30
N VAL A 146 16.67 -12.47 10.38
CA VAL A 146 15.22 -12.77 10.27
C VAL A 146 14.97 -13.96 9.34
N SER A 147 15.86 -14.19 8.37
CA SER A 147 15.78 -15.35 7.46
C SER A 147 16.05 -16.68 8.16
N PHE A 148 16.74 -16.66 9.30
CA PHE A 148 16.82 -17.80 10.21
C PHE A 148 15.58 -17.84 11.09
N ASP A 149 14.71 -18.78 10.75
CA ASP A 149 13.38 -19.00 11.30
C ASP A 149 13.37 -19.03 12.85
N TYR A 150 13.18 -17.87 13.47
CA TYR A 150 12.50 -17.85 14.75
C TYR A 150 11.02 -18.03 14.42
N SER A 151 10.65 -19.31 14.29
CA SER A 151 9.36 -19.80 14.75
C SER A 151 9.27 -19.53 16.26
N ILE A 152 9.35 -18.26 16.67
CA ILE A 152 8.70 -17.80 17.90
C ILE A 152 7.23 -17.98 17.55
N GLY A 153 6.72 -19.17 17.86
CA GLY A 153 5.38 -19.26 18.37
C GLY A 153 5.31 -18.21 19.45
N VAL A 154 4.75 -17.04 19.10
CA VAL A 154 4.21 -16.13 20.08
C VAL A 154 3.03 -16.92 20.66
N SER A 155 3.34 -17.84 21.55
CA SER A 155 2.45 -18.23 22.62
C SER A 155 2.32 -16.96 23.46
N LEU A 156 1.46 -16.05 22.99
CA LEU A 156 0.59 -15.36 23.94
C LEU A 156 0.01 -16.48 24.78
N SER A 157 0.53 -16.62 26.00
CA SER A 157 -0.06 -17.47 27.04
C SER A 157 -1.58 -17.26 26.98
N PRO A 158 -2.38 -18.30 26.64
CA PRO A 158 -3.83 -18.17 26.57
C PRO A 158 -4.50 -17.95 27.94
N ALA A 159 -3.76 -18.02 29.04
CA ALA A 159 -4.20 -17.47 30.32
C ALA A 159 -4.03 -15.94 30.19
N GLU A 160 -5.03 -15.12 29.86
CA GLU A 160 -6.32 -15.00 30.56
C GLU A 160 -7.46 -14.40 29.70
N LEU A 161 -7.83 -14.95 28.53
CA LEU A 161 -9.03 -14.47 27.81
C LEU A 161 -9.84 -15.60 27.17
N ARG A 162 -11.16 -15.56 27.40
CA ARG A 162 -12.14 -16.58 27.04
C ARG A 162 -12.24 -16.74 25.52
N ASP A 163 -12.47 -17.97 25.05
CA ASP A 163 -12.38 -18.33 23.63
C ASP A 163 -13.46 -17.69 22.73
N ASP A 164 -14.52 -17.13 23.31
CA ASP A 164 -15.56 -16.35 22.64
C ASP A 164 -15.10 -14.94 22.22
N GLU A 165 -14.17 -14.34 22.95
CA GLU A 165 -13.65 -12.99 22.66
C GLU A 165 -12.59 -12.98 21.55
N LYS A 166 -11.78 -14.04 21.42
CA LYS A 166 -10.72 -14.13 20.39
C LYS A 166 -11.29 -14.10 18.97
N ASN A 167 -12.38 -14.83 18.73
CA ASN A 167 -13.03 -14.85 17.43
C ASN A 167 -13.70 -13.50 17.12
N SER A 168 -14.20 -12.80 18.14
CA SER A 168 -14.75 -11.44 18.02
C SER A 168 -13.65 -10.42 17.70
N VAL A 169 -12.52 -10.46 18.40
CA VAL A 169 -11.38 -9.56 18.18
C VAL A 169 -10.74 -9.80 16.81
N LEU A 170 -10.53 -11.05 16.41
CA LEU A 170 -10.00 -11.37 15.08
C LEU A 170 -10.95 -10.91 13.98
N THR A 171 -12.26 -11.14 14.15
CA THR A 171 -13.30 -10.63 13.23
C THR A 171 -13.30 -9.10 13.17
N ARG A 172 -13.14 -8.41 14.31
CA ARG A 172 -13.05 -6.93 14.39
C ARG A 172 -11.78 -6.42 13.71
N ILE A 173 -10.64 -7.08 13.90
CA ILE A 173 -9.37 -6.78 13.20
C ILE A 173 -9.58 -6.92 11.69
N THR A 174 -10.15 -8.03 11.23
CA THR A 174 -10.42 -8.24 9.80
C THR A 174 -11.33 -7.15 9.25
N GLN A 175 -12.44 -6.82 9.92
CA GLN A 175 -13.36 -5.75 9.51
C GLN A 175 -12.72 -4.35 9.48
N LEU A 176 -11.84 -4.05 10.45
CA LEU A 176 -11.15 -2.75 10.51
C LEU A 176 -10.03 -2.62 9.46
N CYS A 177 -9.39 -3.74 9.12
CA CYS A 177 -8.24 -3.78 8.24
C CYS A 177 -8.57 -4.23 6.81
N GLU A 178 -9.83 -4.52 6.50
CA GLU A 178 -10.24 -4.77 5.13
C GLU A 178 -9.89 -3.55 4.26
N PRO A 179 -9.13 -3.74 3.17
CA PRO A 179 -8.91 -2.66 2.22
C PRO A 179 -10.30 -2.30 1.69
N SER A 180 -10.71 -1.03 1.84
CA SER A 180 -11.91 -0.53 1.18
C SER A 180 -11.77 -0.88 -0.29
N SER A 181 -12.54 -1.86 -0.73
CA SER A 181 -12.58 -2.29 -2.12
C SER A 181 -13.00 -1.06 -2.91
N ARG A 182 -12.03 -0.47 -3.60
CA ARG A 182 -12.27 0.58 -4.60
C ARG A 182 -12.93 -0.10 -5.81
N SER A 183 -14.19 -0.47 -5.66
CA SER A 183 -15.17 -0.44 -6.75
C SER A 183 -15.57 1.04 -6.85
N ASP A 184 -15.39 1.77 -7.95
CA ASP A 184 -15.71 1.39 -9.32
C ASP A 184 -14.62 1.80 -10.31
N ARG A 185 -14.30 0.88 -11.22
CA ARG A 185 -14.30 1.02 -12.69
C ARG A 185 -13.49 -0.11 -13.29
N GLN A 186 -14.17 -1.24 -13.57
CA GLN A 186 -13.70 -2.20 -14.56
C GLN A 186 -14.39 -1.93 -15.91
N ASN A 187 -13.54 -1.89 -16.94
CA ASN A 187 -13.75 -2.25 -18.34
C ASN A 187 -14.95 -1.72 -19.13
N SER A 188 -14.65 -1.07 -20.26
CA SER A 188 -14.60 -1.82 -21.52
C SER A 188 -13.75 -1.07 -22.56
N CYS A 189 -12.65 -1.69 -22.99
CA CYS A 189 -12.09 -1.44 -24.30
C CYS A 189 -12.84 -2.37 -25.25
N GLU A 190 -13.70 -1.80 -26.09
CA GLU A 190 -14.28 -2.49 -27.24
C GLU A 190 -13.77 -1.82 -28.51
N GLU A 191 -12.99 -2.59 -29.27
CA GLU A 191 -12.86 -2.42 -30.71
C GLU A 191 -14.23 -2.63 -31.36
N GLU A 192 -14.73 -1.67 -32.13
CA GLU A 192 -15.55 -1.98 -33.30
C GLU A 192 -14.96 -1.26 -34.53
N ASN A 193 -14.38 -2.09 -35.38
CA ASN A 193 -13.97 -1.78 -36.74
C ASN A 193 -15.18 -1.96 -37.65
N LYS A 194 -15.74 -0.88 -38.22
CA LYS A 194 -16.66 -0.96 -39.37
C LYS A 194 -16.32 0.09 -40.42
N ASN A 195 -15.70 -0.43 -41.48
CA ASN A 195 -15.52 0.16 -42.79
C ASN A 195 -16.84 0.22 -43.58
N SER A 196 -17.22 1.42 -44.03
CA SER A 196 -17.95 1.70 -45.28
C SER A 196 -17.99 3.23 -45.44
N GLY A 197 -17.66 3.91 -46.54
CA GLY A 197 -17.15 3.59 -47.86
C GLY A 197 -17.25 4.89 -48.67
N ILE A 198 -16.21 5.20 -49.47
CA ILE A 198 -16.24 5.97 -50.73
C ILE A 198 -16.62 7.48 -50.58
N GLU A 199 -15.74 8.44 -50.84
CA GLU A 199 -15.33 8.86 -52.20
C GLU A 199 -13.87 9.32 -52.31
N ILE A 200 -13.32 9.06 -53.49
CA ILE A 200 -11.94 9.19 -53.91
C ILE A 200 -11.84 10.48 -54.75
N SER A 201 -10.95 11.40 -54.40
CA SER A 201 -10.49 12.43 -55.34
C SER A 201 -8.98 12.38 -55.43
N THR A 202 -8.52 11.78 -56.52
CA THR A 202 -7.15 11.65 -56.98
C THR A 202 -6.62 12.99 -57.46
N VAL A 203 -5.45 13.44 -56.96
CA VAL A 203 -4.49 14.20 -57.77
C VAL A 203 -3.07 13.74 -57.46
N THR A 204 -2.47 13.25 -58.53
CA THR A 204 -1.15 12.68 -58.75
C THR A 204 0.00 13.65 -58.49
N ALA A 205 1.06 13.17 -57.85
CA ALA A 205 2.36 13.82 -57.73
C ALA A 205 3.21 13.63 -59.01
N PRO A 206 4.08 14.57 -59.39
CA PRO A 206 5.17 14.29 -60.31
C PRO A 206 6.55 14.29 -59.62
N SER A 207 7.38 13.39 -60.16
CA SER A 207 8.72 12.97 -59.76
C SER A 207 9.82 14.03 -59.85
N ILE A 208 10.85 13.83 -59.02
CA ILE A 208 12.18 14.46 -59.04
C ILE A 208 12.96 14.06 -60.29
N PRO A 209 13.80 14.94 -60.84
CA PRO A 209 15.02 14.52 -61.53
C PRO A 209 16.31 14.95 -60.79
N LEU A 210 17.20 13.97 -60.69
CA LEU A 210 18.59 14.00 -60.23
C LEU A 210 19.47 14.69 -61.29
N ILE A 211 20.23 15.76 -60.96
CA ILE A 211 21.40 16.14 -61.77
C ILE A 211 22.57 16.65 -60.89
N HIS A 212 23.73 16.13 -61.29
CA HIS A 212 25.09 16.17 -60.81
C HIS A 212 25.76 17.57 -60.81
N THR A 213 26.71 17.78 -59.91
CA THR A 213 27.63 18.94 -59.81
C THR A 213 28.61 19.03 -61.00
N PRO A 214 29.26 20.19 -61.20
CA PRO A 214 30.72 20.15 -61.01
C PRO A 214 31.31 21.40 -60.31
N ASN A 215 32.50 21.18 -59.75
CA ASN A 215 33.43 22.14 -59.17
C ASN A 215 33.80 23.29 -60.12
N SER A 216 34.07 24.48 -59.55
CA SER A 216 35.24 25.26 -59.95
C SER A 216 35.86 25.97 -58.75
N GLU A 217 37.16 26.12 -58.87
CA GLU A 217 38.22 26.45 -57.91
C GLU A 217 38.65 27.92 -58.08
N ILE A 218 39.30 28.49 -57.05
CA ILE A 218 40.27 29.63 -57.09
C ILE A 218 39.62 31.01 -57.35
N GLU A 219 39.80 32.04 -56.52
CA GLU A 219 41.03 32.71 -56.06
C GLU A 219 40.84 33.40 -54.69
#